data_AF-A0A6P8FZ76-F1
#
_entry.id   AF-A0A6P8FZ76-F1
#
_cell.length_a   1.000
_cell.length_b   1.000
_cell.length_c   1.000
_cell.angle_alpha   90.00
_cell.angle_beta   90.00
_cell.angle_gamma   90.00
#
_symmetry.space_group_name_H-M   'P 1'
#
loop_
_entity.id
_entity.type
_entity.pdbx_description
1 polymer ?
#
loop_
_entity_poly.entity_id
_entity_poly.type
_entity_poly.pdbx_seq_one_letter_code
_entity_poly.pdbx_strand_id
1 'polypeptide(L)'
;MIAVSSPYSVALRLYIQALLCVACRSSPVSTERQAGQADAQGFLEKYGYLHQEEHRHNAAELQSAVQEFQWLAHLPVTGHLDSVTLGKMAAPRCGVKDGGSHRAWGKRVNAVFTGGSSASGGQRPRKKRYTQTGQWACVKTVPDSFVVRVIPCGWYDHRMLSLSVFLLMKLGLND
;
A
#
# COMPACT_ATOMS: atom_id res chain seq x y z
N MET A 1 2.31 -73.22 8.18
CA MET A 1 2.05 -73.29 6.73
C MET A 1 2.11 -71.88 6.19
N ILE A 2 3.26 -71.45 5.66
CA ILE A 2 3.43 -70.10 5.10
C ILE A 2 3.04 -70.21 3.63
N ALA A 3 1.99 -69.50 3.22
CA ALA A 3 1.57 -69.41 1.84
C ALA A 3 2.70 -68.74 1.03
N VAL A 4 3.46 -69.53 0.27
CA VAL A 4 4.43 -69.02 -0.69
C VAL A 4 3.65 -68.38 -1.83
N SER A 5 3.29 -67.11 -1.66
CA SER A 5 2.77 -66.29 -2.74
C SER A 5 3.82 -66.27 -3.86
N SER A 6 3.41 -66.79 -5.03
CA SER A 6 4.25 -66.95 -6.22
C SER A 6 5.06 -65.67 -6.51
N PRO A 7 6.38 -65.78 -6.75
CA PRO A 7 7.28 -64.62 -6.91
C PRO A 7 6.84 -63.70 -8.06
N TYR A 8 6.12 -64.24 -9.04
CA TYR A 8 5.56 -63.49 -10.16
C TYR A 8 4.40 -62.57 -9.75
N SER A 9 3.63 -62.92 -8.72
CA SER A 9 2.50 -62.11 -8.24
C SER A 9 2.97 -60.86 -7.49
N VAL A 10 4.03 -60.99 -6.67
CA VAL A 10 4.63 -59.84 -5.97
C VAL A 10 5.36 -58.92 -6.94
N ALA A 11 6.09 -59.46 -7.92
CA ALA A 11 6.74 -58.66 -8.96
C ALA A 11 5.73 -57.89 -9.82
N LEU A 12 4.62 -58.52 -10.20
CA LEU A 12 3.56 -57.88 -11.00
C LEU A 12 2.89 -56.74 -10.23
N ARG A 13 2.62 -56.91 -8.93
CA ARG A 13 2.06 -55.84 -8.07
C ARG A 13 3.00 -54.65 -7.96
N LEU A 14 4.30 -54.89 -7.74
CA LEU A 14 5.30 -53.83 -7.67
C LEU A 14 5.45 -53.09 -9.01
N TYR A 15 5.37 -53.81 -10.13
CA TYR A 15 5.42 -53.22 -11.48
C TYR A 15 4.19 -52.35 -11.79
N ILE A 16 2.98 -52.84 -11.49
CA ILE A 16 1.73 -52.08 -11.64
C ILE A 16 1.73 -50.85 -10.73
N GLN A 17 2.19 -50.97 -9.49
CA GLN A 17 2.28 -49.86 -8.56
C GLN A 17 3.33 -48.82 -8.99
N ALA A 18 4.46 -49.24 -9.55
CA ALA A 18 5.44 -48.35 -10.16
C ALA A 18 4.88 -47.61 -11.38
N LEU A 19 4.14 -48.29 -12.26
CA LEU A 19 3.47 -47.68 -13.41
C LEU A 19 2.42 -46.63 -12.99
N LEU A 20 1.61 -46.94 -11.96
CA LEU A 20 0.67 -45.98 -11.37
C LEU A 20 1.39 -44.77 -10.75
N CYS A 21 2.50 -44.99 -10.03
CA CYS A 21 3.30 -43.90 -9.45
C CYS A 21 4.00 -43.01 -10.49
N VAL A 22 4.24 -43.50 -11.70
CA VAL A 22 4.78 -42.69 -12.81
C VAL A 22 3.65 -41.90 -13.51
N ALA A 23 2.48 -42.51 -13.70
CA ALA A 23 1.32 -41.85 -14.30
C ALA A 23 0.72 -40.71 -13.44
N CYS A 24 0.84 -40.78 -12.11
CA CYS A 24 0.34 -39.73 -11.22
C CYS A 24 1.24 -38.49 -11.12
N ARG A 25 2.48 -38.51 -11.65
CA ARG A 25 3.37 -37.33 -11.63
C ARG A 25 3.04 -36.29 -12.70
N SER A 26 2.33 -36.69 -13.75
CA SER A 26 1.73 -35.75 -14.71
C SER A 26 0.40 -35.24 -14.16
N SER A 27 0.46 -34.35 -13.17
CA SER A 27 -0.72 -33.56 -12.80
C SER A 27 -1.14 -32.68 -13.99
N PRO A 28 -2.45 -32.49 -14.25
CA PRO A 28 -2.94 -31.51 -15.23
C PRO A 28 -2.81 -30.05 -14.71
N VAL A 29 -1.68 -29.72 -14.07
CA VAL A 29 -1.43 -28.40 -13.46
C VAL A 29 -0.85 -27.39 -14.45
N SER A 30 -0.46 -27.85 -15.64
CA SER A 30 0.20 -27.00 -16.64
C SER A 30 -0.80 -26.15 -17.42
N THR A 31 -1.96 -26.70 -17.80
CA THR A 31 -2.94 -25.98 -18.62
C THR A 31 -3.61 -24.83 -17.86
N GLU A 32 -3.96 -25.05 -16.59
CA GLU A 32 -4.61 -24.03 -15.76
C GLU A 32 -3.64 -22.90 -15.37
N ARG A 33 -2.37 -23.24 -15.10
CA ARG A 33 -1.31 -22.24 -14.92
C ARG A 33 -1.08 -21.43 -16.19
N GLN A 34 -1.04 -22.08 -17.36
CA GLN A 34 -0.85 -21.38 -18.63
C GLN A 34 -2.02 -20.44 -18.94
N ALA A 35 -3.26 -20.85 -18.69
CA ALA A 35 -4.43 -20.00 -18.85
C ALA A 35 -4.40 -18.80 -17.88
N GLY A 36 -4.06 -19.03 -16.61
CA GLY A 36 -3.92 -17.97 -15.61
C GLY A 36 -2.79 -16.99 -15.93
N GLN A 37 -1.70 -17.45 -16.54
CA GLN A 37 -0.60 -16.59 -16.99
C GLN A 37 -1.01 -15.72 -18.18
N ALA A 38 -1.76 -16.25 -19.14
CA ALA A 38 -2.26 -15.48 -20.27
C ALA A 38 -3.26 -14.38 -19.81
N ASP A 39 -4.17 -14.71 -18.89
CA ASP A 39 -5.09 -13.74 -18.29
C ASP A 39 -4.36 -12.65 -17.49
N ALA A 40 -3.36 -13.06 -16.68
CA ALA A 40 -2.53 -12.13 -15.93
C ALA A 40 -1.74 -11.18 -16.85
N GLN A 41 -1.20 -11.67 -17.97
CA GLN A 41 -0.50 -10.84 -18.94
C GLN A 41 -1.43 -9.77 -19.54
N GLY A 42 -2.63 -10.18 -19.99
CA GLY A 42 -3.63 -9.26 -20.52
C GLY A 42 -4.06 -8.19 -19.49
N PHE A 43 -4.17 -8.57 -18.22
CA PHE A 43 -4.41 -7.62 -17.13
C PHE A 43 -3.27 -6.61 -16.98
N LEU A 44 -2.02 -7.08 -16.94
CA LEU A 44 -0.85 -6.23 -16.76
C LEU A 44 -0.68 -5.24 -17.92
N GLU A 45 -0.96 -5.65 -19.16
CA GLU A 45 -1.00 -4.77 -20.33
C GLU A 45 -2.12 -3.73 -20.23
N LYS A 46 -3.34 -4.14 -19.84
CA LYS A 46 -4.51 -3.26 -19.71
C LYS A 46 -4.26 -2.11 -18.73
N TYR A 47 -3.65 -2.41 -17.58
CA TYR A 47 -3.36 -1.44 -16.53
C TYR A 47 -2.02 -0.70 -16.70
N GLY A 48 -1.27 -1.02 -17.76
CA GLY A 48 -0.05 -0.31 -18.14
C GLY A 48 1.19 -0.68 -17.35
N TYR A 49 1.22 -1.88 -16.76
CA TYR A 49 2.43 -2.46 -16.17
C TYR A 49 3.35 -3.05 -17.24
N LEU A 50 2.79 -3.51 -18.36
CA LEU A 50 3.51 -4.03 -19.53
C LEU A 50 3.20 -3.19 -20.77
N HIS A 51 4.15 -3.13 -21.71
CA HIS A 51 4.01 -2.38 -22.96
C HIS A 51 3.29 -3.20 -24.03
N GLN A 52 2.18 -2.67 -24.56
CA GLN A 52 1.30 -3.42 -25.46
C GLN A 52 1.92 -3.80 -26.82
N GLU A 53 3.01 -3.13 -27.21
CA GLU A 53 3.71 -3.32 -28.48
C GLU A 53 4.56 -4.61 -28.51
N GLU A 54 4.97 -5.09 -27.33
CA GLU A 54 5.70 -6.35 -27.19
C GLU A 54 4.72 -7.45 -26.78
N HIS A 55 4.07 -8.10 -27.75
CA HIS A 55 3.24 -9.28 -27.47
C HIS A 55 4.03 -10.46 -26.85
N ARG A 56 5.36 -10.32 -26.76
CA ARG A 56 6.29 -11.27 -26.13
C ARG A 56 7.09 -10.57 -25.04
N HIS A 57 6.57 -10.59 -23.81
CA HIS A 57 7.30 -10.09 -22.64
C HIS A 57 8.35 -11.09 -22.18
N ASN A 58 9.49 -10.59 -21.74
CA ASN A 58 10.47 -11.40 -21.05
C ASN A 58 9.95 -11.81 -19.66
N ALA A 59 10.39 -12.96 -19.15
CA ALA A 59 10.08 -13.39 -17.79
C ALA A 59 10.49 -12.35 -16.73
N ALA A 60 11.60 -11.63 -16.97
CA ALA A 60 12.06 -10.56 -16.09
C ALA A 60 11.10 -9.36 -16.06
N GLU A 61 10.55 -8.97 -17.22
CA GLU A 61 9.59 -7.87 -17.33
C GLU A 61 8.28 -8.24 -16.64
N LEU A 62 7.77 -9.44 -16.90
CA LEU A 62 6.58 -9.96 -16.25
C LEU A 62 6.77 -10.02 -14.72
N GLN A 63 7.92 -10.48 -14.25
CA GLN A 63 8.25 -10.49 -12.82
C GLN A 63 8.26 -9.07 -12.24
N SER A 64 8.89 -8.11 -12.90
CA SER A 64 8.94 -6.71 -12.44
C SER A 64 7.54 -6.07 -12.39
N ALA A 65 6.70 -6.36 -13.39
CA ALA A 65 5.32 -5.89 -13.46
C ALA A 65 4.47 -6.48 -12.32
N VAL A 66 4.64 -7.78 -12.03
CA VAL A 66 3.97 -8.44 -10.90
C VAL A 66 4.42 -7.84 -9.56
N GLN A 67 5.70 -7.54 -9.40
CA GLN A 67 6.21 -6.88 -8.18
C GLN A 67 5.58 -5.50 -7.98
N GLU A 68 5.47 -4.69 -9.04
CA GLU A 68 4.84 -3.37 -8.95
C GLU A 68 3.35 -3.48 -8.58
N PHE A 69 2.63 -4.44 -9.20
CA PHE A 69 1.24 -4.72 -8.85
C PHE A 69 1.10 -5.16 -7.39
N GLN A 70 1.94 -6.08 -6.92
CA GLN A 70 1.91 -6.56 -5.53
C GLN A 70 2.16 -5.43 -4.55
N TRP A 71 3.11 -4.53 -4.86
CA TRP A 71 3.37 -3.34 -4.05
C TRP A 71 2.15 -2.42 -3.98
N LEU A 72 1.53 -2.10 -5.12
CA LEU A 72 0.33 -1.25 -5.16
C LEU A 72 -0.89 -1.90 -4.50
N ALA A 73 -1.03 -3.21 -4.61
CA ALA A 73 -2.13 -3.99 -4.02
C ALA A 73 -1.91 -4.34 -2.54
N HIS A 74 -0.79 -3.90 -1.94
CA HIS A 74 -0.37 -4.22 -0.58
C HIS A 74 -0.30 -5.73 -0.31
N LEU A 75 0.17 -6.48 -1.31
CA LEU A 75 0.50 -7.89 -1.21
C LEU A 75 1.98 -8.07 -0.87
N PRO A 76 2.38 -9.23 -0.33
CA PRO A 76 3.79 -9.59 -0.25
C PRO A 76 4.44 -9.53 -1.64
N VAL A 77 5.57 -8.83 -1.74
CA VAL A 77 6.30 -8.66 -3.01
C VAL A 77 7.15 -9.90 -3.26
N THR A 78 6.57 -10.89 -3.95
CA THR A 78 7.25 -12.14 -4.36
C THR A 78 7.76 -12.05 -5.80
N GLY A 79 7.06 -11.31 -6.66
CA GLY A 79 7.27 -11.29 -8.11
C GLY A 79 6.75 -12.54 -8.84
N HIS A 80 6.03 -13.41 -8.13
CA HIS A 80 5.41 -14.59 -8.70
C HIS A 80 3.89 -14.45 -8.77
N LEU A 81 3.28 -15.10 -9.78
CA LEU A 81 1.83 -15.18 -9.92
C LEU A 81 1.25 -16.19 -8.93
N ASP A 82 1.17 -15.76 -7.67
CA ASP A 82 0.54 -16.51 -6.60
C ASP A 82 -0.99 -16.51 -6.73
N SER A 83 -1.66 -17.51 -6.16
CA SER A 83 -3.13 -17.61 -6.20
C SER A 83 -3.81 -16.39 -5.57
N VAL A 84 -3.21 -15.80 -4.54
CA VAL A 84 -3.67 -14.56 -3.90
C VAL A 84 -3.58 -13.37 -4.86
N THR A 85 -2.48 -13.30 -5.63
CA THR A 85 -2.26 -12.27 -6.66
C THR A 85 -3.32 -12.39 -7.75
N LEU A 86 -3.56 -13.61 -8.27
CA LEU A 86 -4.60 -13.88 -9.27
C LEU A 86 -6.00 -13.54 -8.75
N GLY A 87 -6.33 -13.91 -7.52
CA GLY A 87 -7.60 -13.53 -6.90
C GLY A 87 -7.79 -12.00 -6.79
N LYS A 88 -6.70 -11.26 -6.57
CA LYS A 88 -6.73 -9.78 -6.58
C LYS A 88 -6.83 -9.20 -7.99
N MET A 89 -6.28 -9.85 -9.01
CA MET A 89 -6.40 -9.43 -10.41
C MET A 89 -7.82 -9.66 -10.94
N ALA A 90 -8.50 -10.72 -10.49
CA ALA A 90 -9.89 -11.05 -10.86
C ALA A 90 -10.96 -10.15 -10.20
N ALA A 91 -10.61 -9.41 -9.14
CA ALA A 91 -11.55 -8.52 -8.47
C ALA A 91 -11.92 -7.30 -9.35
N PRO A 92 -13.18 -6.81 -9.29
CA PRO A 92 -13.59 -5.62 -10.05
C PRO A 92 -12.82 -4.37 -9.61
N ARG A 93 -12.41 -3.54 -10.57
CA ARG A 93 -11.60 -2.33 -10.36
C ARG A 93 -12.04 -1.21 -11.31
N CYS A 94 -11.51 0.00 -11.08
CA CYS A 94 -11.63 1.09 -12.05
C CYS A 94 -10.82 0.77 -13.33
N GLY A 95 -11.13 1.43 -14.44
CA GLY A 95 -10.41 1.29 -15.71
C GLY A 95 -9.20 2.23 -15.86
N VAL A 96 -8.78 2.89 -14.78
CA VAL A 96 -7.64 3.81 -14.78
C VAL A 96 -6.35 2.98 -14.75
N LYS A 97 -5.35 3.39 -15.55
CA LYS A 97 -4.05 2.73 -15.60
C LYS A 97 -3.25 3.01 -14.32
N ASP A 98 -2.59 1.97 -13.81
CA ASP A 98 -1.75 2.03 -12.62
C ASP A 98 -0.28 2.32 -12.96
N GLY A 99 0.13 2.06 -14.21
CA GLY A 99 1.50 2.09 -14.68
C GLY A 99 2.26 3.36 -14.30
N GLY A 100 3.47 3.18 -13.75
CA GLY A 100 4.37 4.26 -13.39
C GLY A 100 4.02 5.00 -12.09
N SER A 101 2.97 4.58 -11.37
CA SER A 101 2.59 5.17 -10.08
C SER A 101 3.68 5.00 -9.03
N HIS A 102 4.30 3.82 -8.96
CA HIS A 102 5.39 3.55 -8.01
C HIS A 102 6.61 4.42 -8.34
N ARG A 103 6.98 4.53 -9.62
CA ARG A 103 8.07 5.40 -10.08
C ARG A 103 7.79 6.88 -9.81
N ALA A 104 6.58 7.34 -10.07
CA ALA A 104 6.16 8.72 -9.81
C ALA A 104 6.22 9.04 -8.31
N TRP A 105 5.75 8.12 -7.47
CA TRP A 105 5.90 8.23 -6.02
C TRP A 105 7.38 8.31 -5.60
N GLY A 106 8.23 7.42 -6.12
CA GLY A 106 9.67 7.42 -5.88
C GLY A 106 10.35 8.76 -6.22
N LYS A 107 10.02 9.34 -7.38
CA LYS A 107 10.51 10.67 -7.77
C LYS A 107 10.06 11.77 -6.80
N ARG A 108 8.79 11.72 -6.37
CA ARG A 108 8.22 12.71 -5.46
C ARG A 108 8.87 12.64 -4.08
N VAL A 109 9.05 11.45 -3.52
CA VAL A 109 9.72 11.31 -2.22
C VAL A 109 11.18 11.72 -2.31
N ASN A 110 11.88 11.33 -3.37
CA ASN A 110 13.27 11.72 -3.57
C ASN A 110 13.44 13.25 -3.70
N ALA A 111 12.52 13.93 -4.39
CA ALA A 111 12.54 15.39 -4.51
C ALA A 111 12.40 16.12 -3.16
N VAL A 112 11.70 15.52 -2.18
CA VAL A 112 11.60 16.07 -0.82
C VAL A 112 12.96 15.99 -0.11
N PHE A 113 13.69 14.89 -0.25
CA PHE A 113 14.98 14.69 0.42
C PHE A 113 16.13 15.43 -0.27
N THR A 114 16.11 15.52 -1.60
CA THR A 114 17.18 16.12 -2.40
C THR A 114 17.00 17.63 -2.63
N GLY A 115 15.89 18.22 -2.15
CA GLY A 115 15.58 19.63 -2.36
C GLY A 115 15.31 20.01 -3.83
N GLY A 116 15.23 19.04 -4.74
CA GLY A 116 15.04 19.21 -6.17
C GLY A 116 13.58 19.51 -6.53
N SER A 117 13.04 20.61 -6.02
CA SER A 117 11.77 21.15 -6.51
C SER A 117 12.05 22.10 -7.67
N SER A 118 11.64 21.73 -8.88
CA SER A 118 11.55 22.56 -10.10
C SER A 118 12.72 22.47 -11.09
N ALA A 119 12.71 21.43 -11.93
CA ALA A 119 13.32 21.49 -13.28
C ALA A 119 12.28 21.34 -14.42
N SER A 120 10.99 21.24 -14.11
CA SER A 120 9.93 21.27 -15.13
C SER A 120 8.64 21.88 -14.57
N GLY A 121 8.33 23.12 -14.97
CA GLY A 121 6.99 23.71 -14.89
C GLY A 121 6.42 23.89 -13.48
N GLY A 122 6.60 25.08 -12.90
CA GLY A 122 6.14 25.43 -11.56
C GLY A 122 4.67 25.11 -11.28
N GLN A 123 4.44 24.14 -10.41
CA GLN A 123 3.19 24.03 -9.67
C GLN A 123 3.46 24.46 -8.24
N ARG A 124 3.21 25.74 -7.96
CA ARG A 124 3.08 26.23 -6.58
C ARG A 124 2.10 25.29 -5.87
N PRO A 125 2.42 24.72 -4.69
CA PRO A 125 1.48 23.87 -4.00
C PRO A 125 0.18 24.65 -3.84
N ARG A 126 -0.92 24.05 -4.32
CA ARG A 126 -2.26 24.64 -4.22
C ARG A 126 -2.48 24.97 -2.74
N LYS A 127 -2.45 26.26 -2.39
CA LYS A 127 -2.81 26.70 -1.03
C LYS A 127 -4.19 26.14 -0.74
N LYS A 128 -4.30 25.32 0.32
CA LYS A 128 -5.60 24.90 0.84
C LYS A 128 -6.37 26.19 1.16
N ARG A 129 -7.47 26.41 0.43
CA ARG A 129 -8.39 27.51 0.71
C ARG A 129 -9.30 27.02 1.83
N TYR A 130 -8.85 27.17 3.07
CA TYR A 130 -9.77 27.10 4.19
C TYR A 130 -10.73 28.28 4.03
N THR A 131 -12.03 28.01 3.93
CA THR A 131 -13.03 29.06 4.14
C THR A 131 -12.83 29.55 5.58
N GLN A 132 -12.62 30.85 5.77
CA GLN A 132 -12.62 31.45 7.10
C GLN A 132 -14.03 31.33 7.68
N THR A 133 -14.33 30.21 8.32
CA THR A 133 -15.51 30.06 9.15
C THR A 133 -15.02 30.06 10.60
N GLY A 134 -15.12 31.22 11.24
CA GLY A 134 -14.84 31.37 12.67
C GLY A 134 -13.36 31.52 13.02
N GLN A 135 -13.13 32.47 13.92
CA GLN A 135 -11.86 32.87 14.50
C GLN A 135 -10.98 31.68 14.93
N TRP A 136 -9.87 31.47 14.22
CA TRP A 136 -8.82 30.54 14.64
C TRP A 136 -8.02 31.20 15.77
N ALA A 137 -8.11 30.68 16.99
CA ALA A 137 -7.16 31.08 18.03
C ALA A 137 -5.77 30.56 17.64
N CYS A 138 -4.81 31.48 17.55
CA CYS A 138 -3.40 31.16 17.39
C CYS A 138 -2.94 30.42 18.65
N VAL A 139 -2.67 29.11 18.55
CA VAL A 139 -1.88 28.40 19.55
C VAL A 139 -0.46 28.91 19.43
N LYS A 140 -0.13 29.95 20.20
CA LYS A 140 1.27 30.30 20.43
C LYS A 140 1.78 29.34 21.50
N THR A 141 2.58 28.37 21.08
CA THR A 141 3.49 27.69 22.00
C THR A 141 4.53 28.71 22.42
N VAL A 142 4.37 29.28 23.62
CA VAL A 142 5.46 29.98 24.31
C VAL A 142 6.34 28.90 24.97
N PRO A 143 7.66 28.92 24.74
CA PRO A 143 8.56 28.09 25.51
C PRO A 143 8.81 28.81 26.83
N ASP A 144 8.09 28.42 27.88
CA ASP A 144 8.73 28.20 29.19
C ASP A 144 7.74 27.72 30.26
N SER A 145 8.23 26.80 31.09
CA SER A 145 7.67 26.35 32.38
C SER A 145 6.31 25.61 32.39
N PHE A 146 6.37 24.30 32.13
CA PHE A 146 5.88 23.23 33.02
C PHE A 146 4.58 23.45 33.84
N VAL A 147 3.42 23.68 33.23
CA VAL A 147 2.13 23.04 33.64
C VAL A 147 1.04 23.32 32.60
N VAL A 148 0.47 22.28 32.00
CA VAL A 148 -0.73 22.40 31.16
C VAL A 148 -1.97 22.23 32.06
N ARG A 149 -2.65 23.33 32.40
CA ARG A 149 -4.06 23.27 32.82
C ARG A 149 -4.93 23.56 31.61
N VAL A 150 -5.74 22.59 31.23
CA VAL A 150 -6.79 22.76 30.22
C VAL A 150 -8.03 23.30 30.94
N ILE A 151 -8.34 24.58 30.73
CA ILE A 151 -9.62 25.15 31.18
C ILE A 151 -10.59 25.13 29.98
N PRO A 152 -11.77 24.50 30.09
CA PRO A 152 -12.78 24.53 29.03
C PRO A 152 -13.37 25.93 28.84
N CYS A 153 -13.41 26.39 27.59
CA CYS A 153 -13.95 27.68 27.19
C CYS A 153 -15.49 27.69 27.22
N GLY A 154 -16.10 27.68 28.40
CA GLY A 154 -17.56 27.70 28.57
C GLY A 154 -18.11 28.91 29.33
N TRP A 155 -17.25 29.73 29.94
CA TRP A 155 -17.69 30.78 30.86
C TRP A 155 -16.84 32.02 30.68
N TYR A 156 -17.16 32.84 29.67
CA TYR A 156 -16.85 34.27 29.73
C TYR A 156 -17.87 35.05 28.89
N ASP A 157 -18.97 35.41 29.54
CA ASP A 157 -19.92 36.43 29.07
C ASP A 157 -19.27 37.81 29.19
N HIS A 158 -19.42 38.64 28.16
CA HIS A 158 -18.68 39.88 27.95
C HIS A 158 -19.26 41.09 28.74
N ARG A 159 -19.86 40.85 29.91
CA ARG A 159 -20.53 41.87 30.74
C ARG A 159 -20.09 41.93 32.22
N MET A 160 -18.83 41.67 32.57
CA MET A 160 -18.33 42.00 33.92
C MET A 160 -16.82 42.28 33.96
N LEU A 161 -16.38 43.44 33.46
CA LEU A 161 -15.05 44.00 33.78
C LEU A 161 -15.13 45.51 34.06
N SER A 162 -16.07 45.91 34.92
CA SER A 162 -16.14 47.29 35.45
C SER A 162 -15.78 47.40 36.95
N LEU A 163 -15.41 46.32 37.65
CA LEU A 163 -15.26 46.38 39.13
C LEU A 163 -14.05 45.64 39.73
N SER A 164 -12.99 45.33 38.98
CA SER A 164 -11.77 44.72 39.59
C SER A 164 -10.46 45.44 39.31
N VAL A 165 -10.48 46.63 38.69
CA VAL A 165 -9.30 47.52 38.62
C VAL A 165 -9.17 48.41 39.88
N PHE A 166 -10.09 48.33 40.84
CA PHE A 166 -10.10 49.24 41.99
C PHE A 166 -9.42 48.74 43.28
N LEU A 167 -8.89 47.50 43.33
CA LEU A 167 -8.40 46.93 44.60
C LEU A 167 -6.91 46.54 44.65
N LEU A 168 -6.11 46.78 43.62
CA LEU A 168 -4.69 46.39 43.65
C LEU A 168 -3.72 47.51 43.23
N MET A 169 -3.99 48.75 43.65
CA MET A 169 -3.11 49.91 43.43
C MET A 169 -2.84 50.72 44.71
N LYS A 170 -2.98 50.11 45.90
CA LYS A 170 -2.75 50.81 47.18
C LYS A 170 -1.99 50.00 48.24
N LEU A 171 -0.96 49.27 47.82
CA LEU A 171 0.11 48.74 48.67
C LEU A 171 1.37 48.68 47.77
N GLY A 172 2.45 49.44 47.95
CA GLY A 172 2.82 50.47 48.91
C GLY A 172 4.22 50.99 48.56
N LEU A 173 4.62 52.12 49.13
CA LEU A 173 6.02 52.45 49.40
C LEU A 173 6.05 53.38 50.63
N ASN A 174 6.54 52.86 51.75
CA ASN A 174 7.11 53.64 52.84
C ASN A 174 8.63 53.63 52.58
N ASP A 175 9.13 54.73 52.04
CA ASP A 175 10.27 55.56 52.50
C ASP A 175 10.49 56.67 51.45
#